data_AF-A0A349AMF1-F1
#
_entry.id   AF-A0A349AMF1-F1
#
_cell.length_a   1.000
_cell.length_b   1.000
_cell.length_c   1.000
_cell.angle_alpha   90.00
_cell.angle_beta   90.00
_cell.angle_gamma   90.00
#
_symmetry.space_group_name_H-M   'P 1'
#
loop_
_entity.id
_entity.type
_entity.pdbx_description
1 polymer ?
#
loop_
_entity_poly.entity_id
_entity_poly.type
_entity_poly.pdbx_seq_one_letter_code
_entity_poly.pdbx_strand_id
1 'polypeptide(L)'
;MEILDYVFDAFPEEKSRKVKEAELIQFKDLTQAFANRISDNLNKDISVCNAKDVLSFDKKRLSIEINPLLLIDKLSDKIDELTERIGELSYQIYISYIFDLNSDIYSLKYPIPVNIEESSDEYIASIPDLSLYAQGDNETEAIITLKDEIIALYSDLLQDKNNLGKIPQSWKNSLESFIEKR
;
A
#
# COMPACT_ATOMS: atom_id res chain seq x y z
N MET A 1 -9.92 -45.08 4.82
CA MET A 1 -10.21 -45.32 3.39
C MET A 1 -11.38 -44.40 3.07
N GLU A 2 -11.27 -43.26 2.40
CA GLU A 2 -10.28 -42.62 1.53
C GLU A 2 -10.47 -41.09 1.69
N ILE A 3 -9.43 -40.29 1.94
CA ILE A 3 -8.71 -39.46 0.95
C ILE A 3 -9.68 -38.74 0.00
N LEU A 4 -10.08 -37.50 0.32
CA LEU A 4 -10.44 -36.44 -0.64
C LEU A 4 -10.86 -35.13 0.07
N ASP A 5 -9.94 -34.49 0.79
CA ASP A 5 -10.10 -33.07 1.23
C ASP A 5 -8.79 -32.27 1.08
N TYR A 6 -7.88 -32.77 0.24
CA TYR A 6 -6.65 -32.07 -0.13
C TYR A 6 -6.74 -31.74 -1.62
N VAL A 7 -6.26 -30.55 -1.99
CA VAL A 7 -6.22 -29.94 -3.33
C VAL A 7 -7.38 -28.97 -3.59
N PHE A 8 -7.25 -27.73 -3.09
CA PHE A 8 -7.57 -26.49 -3.85
C PHE A 8 -7.11 -25.24 -3.08
N ASP A 9 -5.81 -25.16 -2.72
CA ASP A 9 -5.20 -23.93 -2.17
C ASP A 9 -3.85 -23.60 -2.85
N ALA A 10 -3.70 -24.01 -4.11
CA ALA A 10 -2.59 -23.55 -4.96
C ALA A 10 -3.15 -22.66 -6.07
N PHE A 11 -2.42 -21.57 -6.35
CA PHE A 11 -2.60 -20.55 -7.41
C PHE A 11 -3.24 -19.20 -7.03
N PRO A 12 -2.48 -18.30 -6.38
CA PRO A 12 -2.83 -16.87 -6.24
C PRO A 12 -2.75 -16.09 -7.57
N GLU A 13 -2.05 -16.61 -8.58
CA GLU A 13 -1.76 -15.87 -9.82
C GLU A 13 -2.96 -15.76 -10.79
N GLU A 14 -3.94 -16.67 -10.71
CA GLU A 14 -5.05 -16.71 -11.66
C GLU A 14 -6.15 -15.69 -11.34
N LYS A 15 -6.31 -15.31 -10.06
CA LYS A 15 -7.14 -14.17 -9.65
C LYS A 15 -6.54 -12.84 -10.07
N SER A 16 -5.21 -12.69 -10.02
CA SER A 16 -4.52 -11.45 -10.42
C SER A 16 -4.61 -11.18 -11.92
N ARG A 17 -4.58 -12.22 -12.77
CA ARG A 17 -4.81 -12.07 -14.23
C ARG A 17 -6.23 -11.63 -14.56
N LYS A 18 -7.25 -12.19 -13.91
CA LYS A 18 -8.66 -11.85 -14.18
C LYS A 18 -9.02 -10.42 -13.76
N VAL A 19 -8.43 -9.91 -12.68
CA VAL A 19 -8.62 -8.50 -12.27
C VAL A 19 -7.97 -7.55 -13.27
N LYS A 20 -6.74 -7.85 -13.72
CA LYS A 20 -6.04 -7.05 -14.74
C LYS A 20 -6.76 -7.04 -16.09
N GLU A 21 -7.36 -8.15 -16.51
CA GLU A 21 -8.16 -8.20 -17.74
C GLU A 21 -9.45 -7.39 -17.64
N ALA A 22 -10.13 -7.41 -16.48
CA ALA A 22 -11.34 -6.62 -16.25
C ALA A 22 -11.07 -5.11 -16.24
N GLU A 23 -9.97 -4.67 -15.63
CA GLU A 23 -9.54 -3.25 -15.65
C GLU A 23 -9.13 -2.79 -17.05
N LEU A 24 -8.45 -3.66 -17.82
CA LEU A 24 -8.06 -3.35 -19.20
C LEU A 24 -9.28 -3.20 -20.13
N ILE A 25 -10.35 -3.97 -19.89
CA ILE A 25 -11.62 -3.85 -20.62
C ILE A 25 -12.32 -2.53 -20.27
N GLN A 26 -12.43 -2.19 -18.97
CA GLN A 26 -13.00 -0.91 -18.55
C GLN A 26 -12.25 0.30 -19.13
N PHE A 27 -10.92 0.23 -19.18
CA PHE A 27 -10.13 1.32 -19.75
C PHE A 27 -10.37 1.48 -21.26
N LYS A 28 -10.46 0.37 -22.02
CA LYS A 28 -10.78 0.41 -23.45
C LYS A 28 -12.16 1.01 -23.72
N ASP A 29 -13.16 0.63 -22.94
CA ASP A 29 -14.52 1.16 -23.08
C ASP A 29 -14.58 2.67 -22.76
N LEU A 30 -13.84 3.13 -21.76
CA LEU A 30 -13.69 4.55 -21.43
C LEU A 30 -13.01 5.34 -22.55
N THR A 31 -11.94 4.79 -23.15
CA THR A 31 -11.26 5.45 -24.28
C THR A 31 -12.14 5.55 -25.52
N GLN A 32 -12.94 4.51 -25.81
CA GLN A 32 -13.86 4.52 -26.93
C GLN A 32 -15.04 5.48 -26.70
N ALA A 33 -15.59 5.52 -25.49
CA ALA A 33 -16.64 6.46 -25.12
C ALA A 33 -16.16 7.92 -25.18
N PHE A 34 -14.92 8.18 -24.77
CA PHE A 34 -14.32 9.50 -24.84
C PHE A 34 -14.07 9.94 -26.29
N ALA A 35 -13.55 9.04 -27.14
CA ALA A 35 -13.35 9.30 -28.57
C ALA A 35 -14.68 9.62 -29.28
N ASN A 36 -15.74 8.85 -29.00
CA ASN A 36 -17.07 9.09 -29.55
C ASN A 36 -17.64 10.45 -29.10
N ARG A 37 -17.44 10.82 -27.83
CA ARG A 37 -17.93 12.08 -27.28
C ARG A 37 -17.22 13.31 -27.84
N ILE A 38 -15.92 13.21 -28.14
CA ILE A 38 -15.19 14.25 -28.87
C ILE A 38 -15.74 14.37 -30.29
N SER A 39 -15.96 13.25 -30.97
CA SER A 39 -16.47 13.24 -32.33
C SER A 39 -17.89 13.82 -32.44
N ASP A 40 -18.76 13.54 -31.46
CA ASP A 40 -20.12 14.06 -31.41
C ASP A 40 -20.17 15.56 -31.11
N ASN A 41 -19.30 16.06 -30.24
CA ASN A 41 -19.20 17.50 -29.96
C ASN A 41 -18.66 18.27 -31.17
N LEU A 42 -17.67 17.73 -31.89
CA LEU A 42 -17.18 18.34 -33.12
C LEU A 42 -18.25 18.41 -34.22
N ASN A 43 -19.11 17.39 -34.33
CA ASN A 43 -20.19 17.37 -35.32
C ASN A 43 -21.38 18.29 -34.94
N LYS A 44 -21.66 18.46 -33.66
CA LYS A 44 -22.71 19.37 -33.18
C LYS A 44 -22.40 20.84 -33.45
N ASP A 45 -21.13 21.23 -33.31
CA ASP A 45 -20.70 22.62 -33.56
C ASP A 45 -20.68 22.97 -35.06
N ILE A 46 -20.69 21.98 -35.95
CA ILE A 46 -20.71 22.19 -37.42
C ILE A 46 -22.14 22.38 -37.96
N SER A 47 -23.19 21.99 -37.23
CA SER A 47 -24.58 22.02 -37.72
C SER A 47 -25.36 23.33 -37.51
N VAL A 48 -24.74 24.39 -36.97
CA VAL A 48 -25.44 25.66 -36.68
C VAL A 48 -25.05 26.81 -37.62
N CYS A 49 -24.18 26.60 -38.59
CA CYS A 49 -23.76 27.68 -39.50
C CYS A 49 -24.36 27.51 -40.90
N ASN A 50 -25.39 28.32 -41.21
CA ASN A 50 -25.86 28.54 -42.58
C ASN A 50 -24.67 28.90 -43.48
N ALA A 51 -24.49 28.13 -44.55
CA ALA A 51 -23.31 28.13 -45.43
C ALA A 51 -23.06 29.42 -46.24
N LYS A 52 -23.71 30.56 -45.92
CA LYS A 52 -23.53 31.84 -46.61
C LYS A 52 -22.97 32.97 -45.75
N ASP A 53 -23.05 32.90 -44.42
CA ASP A 53 -22.63 34.01 -43.54
C ASP A 53 -21.24 33.81 -42.91
N VAL A 54 -20.52 32.72 -43.23
CA VAL A 54 -19.21 32.42 -42.62
C VAL A 54 -18.02 32.78 -43.55
N LEU A 55 -18.28 33.27 -44.77
CA LEU A 55 -17.21 33.60 -45.73
C LEU A 55 -16.55 34.98 -45.54
N SER A 56 -16.88 35.73 -44.49
CA SER A 56 -16.18 36.99 -44.15
C SER A 56 -15.55 37.01 -42.75
N PHE A 57 -15.64 35.92 -41.98
CA PHE A 57 -14.96 35.84 -40.70
C PHE A 57 -13.50 35.41 -40.90
N ASP A 58 -12.67 36.43 -41.05
CA ASP A 58 -11.23 36.46 -40.83
C ASP A 58 -10.55 35.09 -40.68
N LYS A 59 -9.76 34.74 -41.71
CA LYS A 59 -8.65 33.77 -41.70
C LYS A 59 -7.53 34.11 -40.68
N LYS A 60 -7.88 34.82 -39.62
CA LYS A 60 -7.04 35.24 -38.50
C LYS A 60 -7.47 34.60 -37.18
N ARG A 61 -8.38 33.62 -37.21
CA ARG A 61 -8.54 32.67 -36.11
C ARG A 61 -7.32 31.76 -36.07
N LEU A 62 -6.30 32.23 -35.34
CA LEU A 62 -5.44 31.44 -34.46
C LEU A 62 -5.46 29.94 -34.79
N SER A 63 -4.73 29.57 -35.82
CA SER A 63 -4.10 28.25 -35.90
C SER A 63 -3.11 28.18 -34.74
N ILE A 64 -3.63 27.95 -33.54
CA ILE A 64 -2.82 27.37 -32.48
C ILE A 64 -2.55 25.97 -33.00
N GLU A 65 -1.47 25.82 -33.75
CA GLU A 65 -0.80 24.53 -33.90
C GLU A 65 -0.42 24.12 -32.49
N ILE A 66 -1.35 23.46 -31.81
CA ILE A 66 -1.03 22.74 -30.59
C ILE A 66 -0.11 21.64 -31.09
N ASN A 67 1.20 21.86 -30.98
CA ASN A 67 2.18 20.86 -31.34
C ASN A 67 1.91 19.66 -30.42
N PRO A 68 1.36 18.55 -30.93
CA PRO A 68 0.95 17.44 -30.09
C PRO A 68 2.14 16.84 -29.34
N LEU A 69 3.37 16.97 -29.89
CA LEU A 69 4.60 16.57 -29.22
C LEU A 69 4.88 17.40 -27.97
N LEU A 70 4.68 18.73 -28.02
CA LEU A 70 4.87 19.60 -26.87
C LEU A 70 3.86 19.31 -25.75
N LEU A 71 2.66 18.85 -26.10
CA LEU A 71 1.65 18.45 -25.12
C LEU A 71 2.00 17.11 -24.48
N ILE A 72 2.51 16.16 -25.27
CA ILE A 72 2.96 14.85 -24.79
C ILE A 72 4.14 15.00 -23.83
N ASP A 73 5.14 15.83 -24.15
CA ASP A 73 6.29 16.08 -23.27
C ASP A 73 5.83 16.66 -21.93
N LYS A 74 4.95 17.69 -21.96
CA LYS A 74 4.38 18.28 -20.74
C LYS A 74 3.56 17.30 -19.91
N LEU A 75 2.87 16.36 -20.56
CA LEU A 75 2.13 15.32 -19.87
C LEU A 75 3.08 14.28 -19.25
N SER A 76 4.18 13.93 -19.94
CA SER A 76 5.22 13.05 -19.41
C SER A 76 5.86 13.65 -18.17
N ASP A 77 6.28 14.92 -18.23
CA ASP A 77 6.86 15.63 -17.09
C ASP A 77 5.89 15.64 -15.89
N LYS A 78 4.59 15.79 -16.17
CA LYS A 78 3.54 15.77 -15.13
C LYS A 78 3.35 14.39 -14.52
N ILE A 79 3.45 13.34 -15.34
CA ILE A 79 3.37 11.95 -14.89
C ILE A 79 4.58 11.64 -14.00
N ASP A 80 5.78 12.07 -14.38
CA ASP A 80 6.99 11.87 -13.59
C ASP A 80 6.89 12.62 -12.25
N GLU A 81 6.47 13.90 -12.26
CA GLU A 81 6.23 14.69 -11.04
C GLU A 81 5.20 14.01 -10.11
N LEU A 82 4.12 13.46 -10.67
CA LEU A 82 3.08 12.78 -9.89
C LEU A 82 3.55 11.42 -9.35
N THR A 83 4.37 10.71 -10.12
CA THR A 83 4.92 9.41 -9.72
C THR A 83 5.90 9.56 -8.56
N GLU A 84 6.74 10.59 -8.61
CA GLU A 84 7.63 10.98 -7.52
C GLU A 84 6.84 11.32 -6.25
N ARG A 85 5.81 12.18 -6.35
CA ARG A 85 4.95 12.51 -5.21
C ARG A 85 4.19 11.32 -4.64
N ILE A 86 3.78 10.36 -5.48
CA ILE A 86 3.11 9.15 -5.00
C ILE A 86 4.10 8.25 -4.24
N GLY A 87 5.34 8.15 -4.72
CA GLY A 87 6.41 7.41 -4.03
C GLY A 87 6.72 7.98 -2.65
N GLU A 88 6.80 9.30 -2.52
CA GLU A 88 7.02 9.99 -1.24
C GLU A 88 5.83 9.87 -0.26
N LEU A 89 4.64 9.51 -0.75
CA LEU A 89 3.41 9.43 0.03
C LEU A 89 2.90 8.01 0.23
N SER A 90 3.63 6.98 -0.23
CA SER A 90 3.21 5.59 -0.07
C SER A 90 3.43 5.12 1.37
N TYR A 91 2.54 5.53 2.26
CA TYR A 91 2.47 5.05 3.63
C TYR A 91 1.52 3.85 3.70
N GLN A 92 2.02 2.70 4.15
CA GLN A 92 1.23 1.48 4.29
C GLN A 92 1.22 1.03 5.74
N ILE A 93 0.04 0.64 6.24
CA ILE A 93 -0.09 -0.01 7.55
C ILE A 93 -0.69 -1.39 7.33
N TYR A 94 -0.05 -2.42 7.88
CA TYR A 94 -0.57 -3.78 7.88
C TYR A 94 -0.17 -4.54 9.15
N ILE A 95 -0.78 -5.70 9.35
CA ILE A 95 -0.48 -6.59 10.47
C ILE A 95 0.43 -7.71 9.98
N SER A 96 1.55 -7.90 10.66
CA SER A 96 2.45 -9.05 10.51
C SER A 96 2.44 -9.88 11.80
N TYR A 97 3.17 -11.00 11.81
CA TYR A 97 3.22 -11.92 12.96
C TYR A 97 4.64 -12.33 13.29
N ILE A 98 5.00 -12.23 14.57
CA ILE A 98 6.24 -12.76 15.11
C ILE A 98 5.99 -14.19 15.58
N PHE A 99 6.72 -15.15 15.00
CA PHE A 99 6.61 -16.57 15.33
C PHE A 99 7.70 -17.06 16.29
N ASP A 100 8.79 -16.32 16.43
CA ASP A 100 9.93 -16.65 17.29
C ASP A 100 10.55 -15.37 17.86
N LEU A 101 11.25 -15.48 19.00
CA LEU A 101 11.99 -14.36 19.61
C LEU A 101 13.49 -14.36 19.28
N ASN A 102 13.98 -15.30 18.45
CA ASN A 102 15.41 -15.49 18.20
C ASN A 102 16.26 -15.60 19.50
N SER A 103 15.68 -16.18 20.56
CA SER A 103 16.33 -16.35 21.86
C SER A 103 16.59 -17.83 22.16
N ASP A 104 17.72 -18.12 22.80
CA ASP A 104 18.02 -19.45 23.32
C ASP A 104 17.25 -19.77 24.60
N ILE A 105 16.78 -18.74 25.31
CA ILE A 105 16.17 -18.86 26.65
C ILE A 105 14.65 -18.86 26.56
N TYR A 106 14.10 -18.10 25.62
CA TYR A 106 12.66 -17.84 25.51
C TYR A 106 12.10 -18.31 24.17
N SER A 107 10.87 -18.83 24.19
CA SER A 107 10.08 -19.18 23.01
C SER A 107 8.67 -18.62 23.09
N LEU A 108 8.02 -18.48 21.92
CA LEU A 108 6.62 -18.09 21.84
C LEU A 108 5.72 -19.33 21.86
N LYS A 109 4.69 -19.28 22.69
CA LYS A 109 3.57 -20.23 22.70
C LYS A 109 2.64 -19.99 21.52
N TYR A 110 2.43 -18.72 21.17
CA TYR A 110 1.56 -18.26 20.11
C TYR A 110 2.21 -17.12 19.34
N PRO A 111 1.94 -16.97 18.03
CA PRO A 111 2.41 -15.84 17.27
C PRO A 111 1.89 -14.52 17.85
N ILE A 112 2.76 -13.51 17.92
CA ILE A 112 2.39 -12.18 18.40
C ILE A 112 2.05 -11.31 17.17
N PRO A 113 0.83 -10.75 17.08
CA PRO A 113 0.50 -9.78 16.04
C PRO A 113 1.28 -8.49 16.26
N VAL A 114 1.85 -7.95 15.18
CA VAL A 114 2.59 -6.68 15.19
C VAL A 114 2.07 -5.78 14.09
N ASN A 115 1.98 -4.49 14.37
CA ASN A 115 1.68 -3.49 13.36
C ASN A 115 2.97 -3.11 12.65
N ILE A 116 2.96 -3.15 11.33
CA ILE A 116 4.04 -2.62 10.49
C ILE A 116 3.53 -1.36 9.82
N GLU A 117 4.27 -0.27 10.03
CA GLU A 117 4.09 0.98 9.32
C GLU A 117 5.28 1.14 8.36
N GLU A 118 4.99 1.12 7.08
CA GLU A 118 5.96 1.29 6.00
C GLU A 118 5.82 2.71 5.45
N SER A 119 6.95 3.41 5.39
CA SER A 119 7.10 4.70 4.73
C SER A 119 8.19 4.61 3.65
N SER A 120 8.45 5.70 2.93
CA SER A 120 9.46 5.70 1.85
C SER A 120 10.87 5.39 2.34
N ASP A 121 11.16 5.71 3.61
CA ASP A 121 12.53 5.74 4.13
C ASP A 121 12.75 4.76 5.30
N GLU A 122 11.67 4.29 5.94
CA GLU A 122 11.77 3.48 7.16
C GLU A 122 10.55 2.55 7.35
N TYR A 123 10.79 1.47 8.10
CA TYR A 123 9.76 0.58 8.64
C TYR A 123 9.70 0.71 10.15
N ILE A 124 8.50 0.79 10.69
CA ILE A 124 8.23 0.80 12.13
C ILE A 124 7.39 -0.43 12.48
N ALA A 125 7.93 -1.29 13.33
CA ALA A 125 7.20 -2.43 13.90
C ALA A 125 6.75 -2.08 15.32
N SER A 126 5.48 -2.30 15.67
CA SER A 126 4.96 -1.96 17.00
C SER A 126 3.95 -2.96 17.58
N ILE A 127 3.89 -2.99 18.91
CA ILE A 127 2.88 -3.69 19.71
C ILE A 127 2.25 -2.64 20.66
N PRO A 128 1.16 -1.96 20.24
CA PRO A 128 0.57 -0.88 21.02
C PRO A 128 0.20 -1.27 22.46
N ASP A 129 -0.30 -2.49 22.64
CA ASP A 129 -0.72 -3.03 23.95
C ASP A 129 0.44 -3.10 24.97
N LEU A 130 1.67 -3.25 24.47
CA LEU A 130 2.89 -3.29 25.28
C LEU A 130 3.68 -1.98 25.23
N SER A 131 3.21 -0.99 24.46
CA SER A 131 3.92 0.26 24.20
C SER A 131 5.34 0.04 23.66
N LEU A 132 5.53 -1.05 22.89
CA LEU A 132 6.78 -1.38 22.23
C LEU A 132 6.73 -0.95 20.78
N TYR A 133 7.83 -0.39 20.29
CA TYR A 133 8.04 -0.07 18.90
C TYR A 133 9.53 -0.17 18.57
N ALA A 134 9.84 -0.49 17.33
CA ALA A 134 11.20 -0.54 16.83
C ALA A 134 11.21 -0.12 15.35
N GLN A 135 12.33 0.44 14.93
CA GLN A 135 12.54 0.94 13.57
C GLN A 135 13.59 0.10 12.85
N GLY A 136 13.52 0.05 11.52
CA GLY A 136 14.57 -0.49 10.66
C GLY A 136 14.49 0.04 9.23
N ASP A 137 15.56 -0.17 8.46
CA ASP A 137 15.63 0.21 7.03
C ASP A 137 14.76 -0.71 6.16
N ASN A 138 14.33 -1.85 6.73
CA ASN A 138 13.42 -2.80 6.12
C ASN A 138 12.56 -3.49 7.20
N GLU A 139 11.46 -4.13 6.78
CA GLU A 139 10.54 -4.85 7.69
C GLU A 139 11.27 -5.86 8.59
N THR A 140 12.23 -6.60 8.04
CA THR A 140 12.94 -7.65 8.78
C THR A 140 13.77 -7.06 9.92
N GLU A 141 14.49 -5.97 9.66
CA GLU A 141 15.28 -5.27 10.67
C GLU A 141 14.39 -4.68 11.77
N ALA A 142 13.29 -4.02 11.40
CA ALA A 142 12.33 -3.50 12.38
C ALA A 142 11.77 -4.62 13.28
N ILE A 143 11.44 -5.77 12.69
CA ILE A 143 10.97 -6.94 13.45
C ILE A 143 12.06 -7.53 14.35
N ILE A 144 13.31 -7.65 13.88
CA ILE A 144 14.42 -8.17 14.70
C ILE A 144 14.65 -7.27 15.91
N THR A 145 14.74 -5.95 15.70
CA THR A 145 14.90 -5.00 16.80
C THR A 145 13.72 -5.08 17.77
N LEU A 146 12.49 -5.23 17.26
CA LEU A 146 11.31 -5.40 18.11
C LEU A 146 11.37 -6.69 18.95
N LYS A 147 11.91 -7.79 18.42
CA LYS A 147 12.12 -9.03 19.20
C LYS A 147 13.05 -8.80 20.38
N ASP A 148 14.14 -8.07 20.16
CA ASP A 148 15.10 -7.74 21.22
C ASP A 148 14.45 -6.87 22.31
N GLU A 149 13.65 -5.87 21.92
CA GLU A 149 12.89 -5.03 22.85
C GLU A 149 11.86 -5.84 23.67
N ILE A 150 11.18 -6.82 23.05
CA ILE A 150 10.27 -7.73 23.77
C ILE A 150 11.03 -8.53 24.84
N ILE A 151 12.20 -9.07 24.51
CA ILE A 151 13.03 -9.86 25.44
C ILE A 151 13.55 -8.96 26.58
N ALA A 152 14.01 -7.76 26.25
CA ALA A 152 14.51 -6.80 27.22
C ALA A 152 13.41 -6.42 28.21
N LEU A 153 12.24 -5.99 27.71
CA LEU A 153 11.08 -5.66 28.54
C LEU A 153 10.68 -6.85 29.43
N TYR A 154 10.59 -8.06 28.87
CA TYR A 154 10.20 -9.24 29.63
C TYR A 154 11.21 -9.55 30.74
N SER A 155 12.50 -9.44 30.45
CA SER A 155 13.58 -9.67 31.41
C SER A 155 13.53 -8.67 32.56
N ASP A 156 13.31 -7.39 32.26
CA ASP A 156 13.19 -6.33 33.26
C ASP A 156 11.97 -6.56 34.18
N LEU A 157 10.82 -6.90 33.60
CA LEU A 157 9.60 -7.23 34.35
C LEU A 157 9.74 -8.49 35.23
N LEU A 158 10.63 -9.41 34.86
CA LEU A 158 10.93 -10.59 35.68
C LEU A 158 11.90 -10.30 36.83
N GLN A 159 12.77 -9.29 36.72
CA GLN A 159 13.67 -8.91 37.80
C GLN A 159 12.91 -8.22 38.94
N ASP A 160 11.92 -7.38 38.62
CA ASP A 160 11.29 -6.49 39.60
C ASP A 160 9.95 -7.01 40.16
N LYS A 161 9.85 -8.32 40.46
CA LYS A 161 8.57 -9.02 40.73
C LYS A 161 7.69 -8.43 41.84
N ASN A 162 8.26 -7.69 42.79
CA ASN A 162 7.56 -7.25 44.00
C ASN A 162 7.20 -5.76 44.01
N ASN A 163 7.54 -5.01 42.96
CA ASN A 163 7.35 -3.55 42.94
C ASN A 163 6.82 -2.99 41.61
N LEU A 164 6.19 -3.83 40.79
CA LEU A 164 5.60 -3.39 39.52
C LEU A 164 4.34 -2.56 39.77
N GLY A 165 4.28 -1.39 39.13
CA GLY A 165 3.04 -0.62 39.02
C GLY A 165 1.97 -1.36 38.20
N LYS A 166 0.74 -0.83 38.19
CA LYS A 166 -0.40 -1.47 37.50
C LYS A 166 -0.15 -1.73 36.00
N ILE A 167 0.46 -0.77 35.30
CA ILE A 167 0.73 -0.88 33.86
C ILE A 167 1.82 -1.93 33.56
N PRO A 168 3.02 -1.86 34.17
CA PRO A 168 4.04 -2.92 34.02
C PRO A 168 3.54 -4.31 34.39
N GLN A 169 2.70 -4.43 35.44
CA GLN A 169 2.10 -5.70 35.81
C GLN A 169 1.15 -6.23 34.71
N SER A 170 0.41 -5.36 34.04
CA SER A 170 -0.43 -5.73 32.90
C SER A 170 0.41 -6.25 31.73
N TRP A 171 1.50 -5.54 31.38
CA TRP A 171 2.42 -5.98 30.33
C TRP A 171 3.03 -7.34 30.64
N LYS A 172 3.46 -7.55 31.89
CA LYS A 172 3.99 -8.83 32.35
C LYS A 172 2.97 -9.95 32.17
N ASN A 173 1.74 -9.75 32.64
CA ASN A 173 0.69 -10.77 32.52
C ASN A 173 0.41 -11.11 31.04
N SER A 174 0.38 -10.10 30.16
CA SER A 174 0.24 -10.30 28.72
C SER A 174 1.42 -11.10 28.17
N LEU A 175 2.66 -10.71 28.46
CA LEU A 175 3.86 -11.38 27.98
C LEU A 175 3.99 -12.83 28.50
N GLU A 176 3.64 -13.10 29.75
CA GLU A 176 3.62 -14.49 30.30
C GLU A 176 2.61 -15.40 29.59
N SER A 177 1.57 -14.83 28.97
CA SER A 177 0.60 -15.58 28.16
C SER A 177 1.18 -15.98 26.80
N PHE A 178 2.11 -15.20 26.23
CA PHE A 178 2.73 -15.44 24.94
C PHE A 178 4.08 -16.15 25.03
N ILE A 179 4.86 -15.89 26.08
CA ILE A 179 6.25 -16.34 26.21
C ILE A 179 6.34 -17.50 27.21
N GLU A 180 7.17 -18.49 26.89
CA GLU A 180 7.67 -19.49 27.82
C GLU A 180 9.18 -19.56 27.80
N LYS A 181 9.72 -20.14 28.87
CA LYS A 181 11.13 -20.51 28.94
C LYS A 181 11.31 -21.88 28.28
N ARG A 182 12.34 -22.01 27.45
CA ARG A 182 12.76 -23.31 26.89
C ARG A 182 13.28 -24.27 27.95
#